data_AF-A0A151IGG9-F1
#
_entry.id   AF-A0A151IGG9-F1
#
_cell.length_a   1.000
_cell.length_b   1.000
_cell.length_c   1.000
_cell.angle_alpha   90.00
_cell.angle_beta   90.00
_cell.angle_gamma   90.00
#
_symmetry.space_group_name_H-M   'P 1'
#
loop_
_entity.id
_entity.type
_entity.pdbx_description
1 polymer ?
#
loop_
_entity_poly.entity_id
_entity_poly.type
_entity_poly.pdbx_seq_one_letter_code
_entity_poly.pdbx_strand_id
1 'polypeptide(L)'
;ERKVFLQILDKYKNVIEIKKSNATTLKDKDIAWSEICTKYNHSALICEEISVQQLKKLWANLKQSQREALTKEKQSRLATGGGPEEIEATIDPDILNIAPHLMKNAPIIFTSNMTETEIEGKCKINYINDTKFT
;
A
#
# COMPACT_ATOMS: atom_id res chain seq x y z
N GLU A 1 3.68 22.97 2.63
CA GLU A 1 4.59 21.93 2.11
C GLU A 1 3.85 20.70 1.56
N ARG A 2 3.21 19.86 2.40
CA ARG A 2 2.51 18.62 1.95
C ARG A 2 1.51 18.84 0.79
N LYS A 3 0.64 19.86 0.88
CA LYS A 3 -0.35 20.14 -0.17
C LYS A 3 0.30 20.49 -1.51
N VAL A 4 1.40 21.25 -1.50
CA VAL A 4 2.14 21.60 -2.72
C VAL A 4 2.70 20.35 -3.38
N PHE A 5 3.28 19.44 -2.58
CA PHE A 5 3.77 18.16 -3.07
C PHE A 5 2.66 17.37 -3.77
N LEU A 6 1.50 17.20 -3.12
CA LEU A 6 0.37 16.44 -3.66
C LEU A 6 -0.19 17.08 -4.95
N GLN A 7 -0.29 18.41 -5.01
CA GLN A 7 -0.74 19.13 -6.21
C GLN A 7 0.21 18.96 -7.40
N ILE A 8 1.52 18.97 -7.15
CA ILE A 8 2.51 18.70 -8.21
C ILE A 8 2.40 17.24 -8.63
N LEU A 9 2.35 16.31 -7.67
CA LEU A 9 2.31 14.87 -7.89
C LEU A 9 1.07 14.44 -8.69
N ASP A 10 -0.10 15.05 -8.46
CA ASP A 10 -1.34 14.76 -9.18
C ASP A 10 -1.20 14.95 -10.70
N LYS A 11 -0.38 15.92 -11.15
CA LYS A 11 -0.09 16.13 -12.57
C LYS A 11 0.69 14.98 -13.21
N TYR A 12 1.42 14.22 -12.40
CA TYR A 12 2.29 13.12 -12.82
C TYR A 12 1.74 11.73 -12.46
N LYS A 13 0.54 11.65 -11.87
CA LYS A 13 -0.03 10.38 -11.36
C LYS A 13 -0.07 9.26 -12.40
N ASN A 14 -0.33 9.62 -13.65
CA ASN A 14 -0.40 8.68 -14.76
C ASN A 14 0.93 8.01 -15.11
N VAL A 15 2.06 8.58 -14.67
CA VAL A 15 3.42 8.03 -14.86
C VAL A 15 3.90 7.36 -13.57
N ILE A 16 3.72 8.04 -12.44
CA ILE A 16 4.20 7.58 -11.12
C ILE A 16 3.49 6.31 -10.66
N GLU A 17 2.17 6.20 -10.86
CA GLU A 17 1.37 5.07 -10.38
C GLU A 17 1.18 3.96 -11.43
N ILE A 18 1.95 3.98 -12.53
CA ILE A 18 2.00 2.86 -13.48
C ILE A 18 2.55 1.62 -12.74
N LYS A 19 1.76 0.54 -12.69
CA LYS A 19 2.18 -0.73 -12.08
C LYS A 19 3.13 -1.56 -12.95
N LYS A 20 3.18 -1.28 -14.26
CA LYS A 20 4.09 -1.95 -15.20
C LYS A 20 5.54 -1.51 -14.94
N SER A 21 6.44 -2.48 -15.11
CA SER A 21 7.89 -2.30 -14.99
C SER A 21 8.56 -2.80 -16.27
N ASN A 22 8.68 -1.92 -17.26
CA ASN A 22 9.54 -2.11 -18.42
C ASN A 22 10.63 -1.02 -18.43
N ALA A 23 11.72 -1.21 -19.18
CA ALA A 23 12.87 -0.30 -19.16
C ALA A 23 12.50 1.16 -19.47
N THR A 24 11.56 1.37 -20.39
CA THR A 24 11.04 2.71 -20.75
C THR A 24 10.28 3.34 -19.58
N THR A 25 9.33 2.62 -18.98
CA THR A 25 8.54 3.13 -17.84
C THR A 25 9.38 3.45 -16.61
N LEU A 26 10.51 2.77 -16.40
CA LEU A 26 11.44 3.11 -15.31
C LEU A 26 12.11 4.47 -15.58
N LYS A 27 12.61 4.67 -16.80
CA LYS A 27 13.18 5.96 -17.22
C LYS A 27 12.15 7.09 -17.14
N ASP A 28 10.94 6.85 -17.62
CA ASP A 28 9.86 7.85 -17.58
C ASP A 28 9.51 8.23 -16.15
N LYS A 29 9.49 7.26 -15.22
CA LYS A 29 9.29 7.52 -13.79
C LYS A 29 10.43 8.34 -13.20
N ASP A 30 11.68 8.02 -13.52
CA ASP A 30 12.82 8.77 -12.99
C ASP A 30 12.87 10.20 -13.52
N ILE A 31 12.53 10.42 -14.79
CA ILE A 31 12.36 11.76 -15.38
C ILE A 31 11.23 12.50 -14.66
N ALA A 32 10.06 11.90 -14.50
CA ALA A 32 8.93 12.51 -13.80
C ALA A 32 9.29 12.88 -12.36
N TRP A 33 9.99 12.00 -11.63
CA TRP A 33 10.46 12.29 -10.28
C TRP A 33 11.46 13.44 -10.22
N SER A 34 12.37 13.53 -11.18
CA SER A 34 13.29 14.67 -11.31
C SER A 34 12.53 15.98 -11.51
N GLU A 35 11.55 15.99 -12.43
CA GLU A 35 10.73 17.18 -12.68
C GLU A 35 9.89 17.59 -11.48
N ILE A 36 9.30 16.62 -10.76
CA ILE A 36 8.56 16.87 -9.52
C ILE A 36 9.49 17.53 -8.50
N CYS A 37 10.71 17.00 -8.35
CA CYS A 37 11.71 17.54 -7.43
C CYS A 37 12.08 18.98 -7.77
N THR A 38 12.37 19.25 -9.04
CA THR A 38 12.66 20.60 -9.52
C THR A 38 11.48 21.53 -9.26
N LYS A 39 10.25 21.14 -9.60
CA LYS A 39 9.06 21.98 -9.37
C LYS A 39 8.78 22.22 -7.90
N TYR A 40 9.02 21.21 -7.06
CA TYR A 40 8.83 21.31 -5.63
C TYR A 40 9.83 22.29 -5.01
N ASN A 41 11.13 22.14 -5.32
CA ASN A 41 12.18 23.02 -4.79
C ASN A 41 12.07 24.47 -5.29
N HIS A 42 11.52 24.70 -6.48
CA HIS A 42 11.23 26.05 -6.98
C HIS A 42 9.93 26.66 -6.41
N SER A 43 9.14 25.90 -5.66
CA SER A 43 7.94 26.45 -5.04
C SER A 43 8.33 27.38 -3.90
N ALA A 44 7.75 28.58 -3.86
CA ALA A 44 8.09 29.66 -2.90
C ALA A 44 7.88 29.31 -1.40
N LEU A 45 7.37 28.11 -1.12
CA LEU A 45 7.10 27.61 0.22
C LEU A 45 8.21 26.68 0.75
N ILE A 46 9.26 26.44 -0.03
CA ILE A 46 10.34 25.50 0.32
C ILE A 46 11.60 26.29 0.68
N CYS A 47 12.03 26.18 1.94
CA CYS A 47 13.25 26.82 2.43
C CYS A 47 14.51 25.96 2.23
N GLU A 48 14.36 24.64 2.14
CA GLU A 48 15.48 23.69 2.03
C GLU A 48 15.34 22.83 0.78
N GLU A 49 16.44 22.64 0.05
CA GLU A 49 16.46 21.80 -1.14
C GLU A 49 16.23 20.33 -0.76
N ILE A 50 15.17 19.73 -1.30
CA ILE A 50 14.84 18.34 -1.06
C ILE A 50 15.32 17.50 -2.25
N SER A 51 15.88 16.32 -1.96
CA SER A 51 16.28 15.35 -2.98
C SER A 51 15.11 14.51 -3.49
N VAL A 52 15.26 13.98 -4.70
CA VAL A 52 14.31 13.01 -5.29
C VAL A 52 14.04 11.83 -4.35
N GLN A 53 15.06 11.33 -3.65
CA GLN A 53 14.93 10.18 -2.76
C GLN A 53 14.06 10.51 -1.54
N GLN A 54 14.19 11.71 -0.98
CA GLN A 54 13.34 12.18 0.11
C GLN A 54 11.88 12.32 -0.34
N LEU A 55 11.62 12.82 -1.56
CA LEU A 55 10.26 12.91 -2.11
C LEU A 55 9.64 11.53 -2.37
N LYS A 56 10.43 10.60 -2.93
CA LYS A 56 10.02 9.19 -3.09
C LYS A 56 9.67 8.56 -1.74
N LYS A 57 10.50 8.80 -0.71
CA LYS A 57 10.27 8.31 0.66
C LYS A 57 9.03 8.95 1.29
N LEU A 58 8.83 10.25 1.12
CA LEU A 58 7.64 10.95 1.58
C LEU A 58 6.39 10.31 0.98
N TRP A 59 6.35 10.09 -0.34
CA TRP A 59 5.21 9.46 -0.99
C TRP A 59 4.96 8.03 -0.50
N ALA A 60 6.01 7.23 -0.32
CA ALA A 60 5.89 5.89 0.24
C ALA A 60 5.27 5.90 1.65
N ASN A 61 5.72 6.83 2.51
CA ASN A 61 5.20 6.99 3.86
C ASN A 61 3.72 7.43 3.84
N LEU A 62 3.35 8.38 2.98
CA LEU A 62 1.95 8.83 2.81
C LEU A 62 1.01 7.68 2.45
N LYS A 63 1.42 6.85 1.48
CA LYS A 63 0.65 5.65 1.11
C LYS A 63 0.60 4.62 2.23
N GLN A 64 1.67 4.48 3.01
CA GLN A 64 1.73 3.55 4.13
C GLN A 64 0.78 3.97 5.25
N SER A 65 0.81 5.23 5.69
CA SER A 65 -0.08 5.72 6.73
C SER A 65 -1.56 5.57 6.36
N GLN A 66 -1.92 5.79 5.09
CA GLN A 66 -3.27 5.51 4.58
C GLN A 66 -3.67 4.03 4.68
N ARG A 67 -2.76 3.11 4.30
CA ARG A 67 -3.01 1.66 4.46
C ARG A 67 -3.16 1.23 5.92
N GLU A 68 -2.35 1.80 6.80
CA GLU A 68 -2.39 1.53 8.24
C GLU A 68 -3.71 2.01 8.84
N ALA A 69 -4.17 3.21 8.51
CA ALA A 69 -5.46 3.72 8.95
C ALA A 69 -6.61 2.79 8.54
N LEU A 70 -6.66 2.38 7.27
CA LEU A 70 -7.66 1.44 6.75
C LEU A 70 -7.58 0.06 7.42
N THR A 71 -6.37 -0.45 7.63
CA THR A 71 -6.17 -1.75 8.27
C THR A 71 -6.62 -1.69 9.73
N LYS A 72 -6.28 -0.62 10.45
CA LYS A 72 -6.66 -0.42 11.85
C LYS A 72 -8.17 -0.34 12.01
N GLU A 73 -8.85 0.45 11.18
CA GLU A 73 -10.32 0.55 11.18
C GLU A 73 -10.96 -0.83 10.95
N LYS A 74 -10.46 -1.58 9.97
CA LYS A 74 -10.97 -2.92 9.68
C LYS A 74 -10.76 -3.89 10.85
N GLN A 75 -9.57 -3.88 11.46
CA GLN A 75 -9.28 -4.71 12.63
C GLN A 75 -10.20 -4.36 13.79
N SER A 76 -10.46 -3.07 14.03
CA SER A 76 -11.41 -2.61 15.04
C SER A 76 -12.83 -3.12 14.77
N ARG A 77 -13.32 -3.03 13.51
CA ARG A 77 -14.65 -3.56 13.13
C ARG A 77 -14.80 -5.07 13.30
N LEU A 78 -13.70 -5.82 13.17
CA LEU A 78 -13.68 -7.28 13.32
C LEU A 78 -13.42 -7.74 14.75
N ALA A 79 -12.99 -6.84 15.64
CA ALA A 79 -12.72 -7.15 17.03
C ALA A 79 -14.04 -7.23 17.81
N THR A 80 -14.46 -8.43 18.18
CA THR A 80 -15.71 -8.66 18.96
C THR A 80 -15.53 -8.44 20.47
N GLY A 81 -14.46 -7.78 20.91
CA GLY A 81 -14.05 -7.74 22.31
C GLY A 81 -14.20 -6.37 22.96
N GLY A 82 -15.43 -5.94 23.29
CA GLY A 82 -15.81 -4.94 24.32
C GLY A 82 -15.05 -3.61 24.44
N GLY A 83 -14.16 -3.27 23.52
CA GLY A 83 -13.32 -2.09 23.56
C GLY A 83 -14.07 -0.83 23.12
N PRO A 84 -13.53 0.37 23.42
CA PRO A 84 -14.09 1.63 22.94
C PRO A 84 -14.20 1.64 21.42
N GLU A 85 -15.27 2.23 20.90
CA GLU A 85 -15.46 2.45 19.47
C GLU A 85 -14.30 3.30 18.92
N GLU A 86 -13.52 2.74 17.99
CA GLU A 86 -12.42 3.48 17.38
C GLU A 86 -12.89 4.35 16.20
N ILE A 87 -12.27 5.52 16.11
CA ILE A 87 -12.49 6.62 15.17
C ILE A 87 -12.38 6.11 13.72
N GLU A 88 -13.30 6.54 12.85
CA GLU A 88 -13.27 6.26 11.41
C GLU A 88 -11.92 6.65 10.79
N ALA A 89 -11.41 5.82 9.87
CA ALA A 89 -10.16 6.10 9.19
C ALA A 89 -10.27 7.44 8.43
N THR A 90 -9.39 8.39 8.78
CA THR A 90 -9.30 9.67 8.07
C THR A 90 -8.56 9.47 6.76
N ILE A 91 -9.31 9.22 5.69
CA ILE A 91 -8.79 9.05 4.34
C ILE A 91 -8.54 10.42 3.70
N ASP A 92 -7.29 10.69 3.36
CA ASP A 92 -6.91 11.92 2.64
C ASP A 92 -7.40 11.84 1.18
N PRO A 93 -8.34 12.72 0.75
CA PRO A 93 -8.93 12.67 -0.58
C PRO A 93 -7.91 12.97 -1.70
N ASP A 94 -6.87 13.76 -1.43
CA ASP A 94 -5.84 14.07 -2.41
C ASP A 94 -4.98 12.83 -2.70
N ILE A 95 -4.63 12.07 -1.66
CA ILE A 95 -3.92 10.80 -1.81
C ILE A 95 -4.78 9.79 -2.57
N LEU A 96 -6.09 9.76 -2.28
CA LEU A 96 -7.02 8.85 -2.94
C LEU A 96 -7.14 9.13 -4.44
N ASN A 97 -7.22 10.41 -4.83
CA ASN A 97 -7.28 10.82 -6.24
C ASN A 97 -6.02 10.41 -7.02
N ILE A 98 -4.84 10.44 -6.37
CA ILE A 98 -3.57 10.07 -7.00
C ILE A 98 -3.41 8.54 -7.07
N ALA A 99 -3.74 7.82 -5.98
CA ALA A 99 -3.58 6.38 -5.85
C ALA A 99 -4.89 5.67 -5.46
N PRO A 100 -5.89 5.62 -6.36
CA PRO A 100 -7.21 5.06 -6.05
C PRO A 100 -7.18 3.56 -5.73
N HIS A 101 -6.15 2.86 -6.19
CA HIS A 101 -5.99 1.44 -5.92
C HIS A 101 -5.51 1.13 -4.50
N LEU A 102 -5.09 2.14 -3.73
CA LEU A 102 -4.65 1.96 -2.34
C LEU A 102 -5.78 1.41 -1.45
N MET A 103 -7.03 1.71 -1.78
CA MET A 103 -8.22 1.24 -1.07
C MET A 103 -8.74 -0.12 -1.55
N LYS A 104 -8.11 -0.76 -2.54
CA LYS A 104 -8.50 -2.11 -2.97
C LYS A 104 -7.96 -3.11 -1.94
N ASN A 105 -8.83 -3.49 -1.01
CA ASN A 105 -8.53 -4.50 0.00
C ASN A 105 -8.06 -5.79 -0.68
N ALA A 106 -6.89 -6.30 -0.27
CA ALA A 106 -6.55 -7.69 -0.52
C ALA A 106 -7.49 -8.59 0.32
N PRO A 107 -7.95 -9.73 -0.20
CA PRO A 107 -8.67 -10.70 0.62
C PRO A 107 -7.80 -11.08 1.82
N ILE A 108 -8.40 -11.09 3.03
CA ILE A 108 -7.73 -11.61 4.22
C ILE A 108 -7.60 -13.11 3.99
N ILE A 109 -6.44 -13.55 3.54
CA ILE A 109 -6.03 -14.93 3.73
C ILE A 109 -5.80 -15.07 5.22
N PHE A 110 -6.72 -15.77 5.88
CA PHE A 110 -6.62 -16.13 7.28
C PHE A 110 -5.38 -17.01 7.45
N THR A 111 -4.22 -16.40 7.73
CA THR A 111 -3.06 -17.14 8.22
C THR A 111 -3.30 -17.37 9.71
N SER A 112 -4.31 -18.20 10.03
CA SER A 112 -4.32 -18.84 11.34
C SER A 112 -2.97 -19.51 11.47
N ASN A 113 -2.26 -19.24 12.55
CA ASN A 113 -1.16 -20.08 12.95
C ASN A 113 -1.76 -21.44 13.33
N MET A 114 -2.05 -22.30 12.34
CA MET A 114 -2.26 -23.72 12.63
C MET A 114 -0.93 -24.22 13.15
N THR A 115 -0.92 -24.63 14.41
CA THR A 115 0.26 -25.26 15.00
C THR A 115 0.54 -26.54 14.21
N GLU A 116 1.83 -26.89 14.05
CA GLU A 116 2.31 -28.04 13.28
C GLU A 116 1.58 -29.36 13.61
N THR A 117 1.02 -29.46 14.82
CA THR A 117 0.21 -30.56 15.34
C THR A 117 -1.10 -30.82 14.60
N GLU A 118 -1.67 -29.86 13.86
CA GLU A 118 -2.92 -30.06 13.09
C GLU A 118 -2.68 -30.55 11.65
N ILE A 119 -1.43 -30.54 11.17
CA ILE A 119 -1.05 -31.00 9.82
C ILE A 119 -1.03 -32.52 9.75
N GLU A 120 -0.65 -33.21 10.82
CA GLU A 120 -0.44 -34.66 10.84
C GLU A 120 -1.77 -35.48 10.77
N GLY A 121 -2.90 -34.85 11.09
CA GLY A 121 -4.23 -35.48 11.02
C GLY A 121 -4.80 -35.62 9.61
N LYS A 122 -4.34 -34.81 8.64
CA LYS A 122 -4.87 -34.83 7.25
C LYS A 122 -4.05 -35.69 6.30
N CYS A 123 -2.79 -35.98 6.61
CA CYS A 123 -1.95 -36.82 5.77
C CYS A 123 -2.23 -38.33 5.87
N LYS A 124 -2.97 -38.82 6.88
CA LYS A 124 -3.28 -40.27 6.99
C LYS A 124 -4.53 -40.71 6.23
N ILE A 125 -5.41 -39.80 5.83
CA ILE A 125 -6.66 -40.16 5.12
C ILE A 125 -6.40 -40.44 3.63
N ASN A 126 -5.34 -39.85 3.05
CA ASN A 126 -5.06 -40.00 1.62
C ASN A 126 -4.28 -41.28 1.25
N TYR A 127 -3.64 -41.97 2.20
CA TYR A 127 -2.87 -43.20 1.91
C TYR A 127 -3.68 -44.50 1.98
N ILE A 128 -4.95 -44.46 2.41
CA ILE A 128 -5.78 -45.67 2.53
C ILE A 128 -6.57 -45.96 1.24
N ASN A 129 -6.70 -45.00 0.33
CA ASN A 129 -7.54 -45.16 -0.86
C ASN A 129 -6.82 -45.76 -2.10
N ASP A 130 -5.49 -45.92 -2.08
CA ASP A 130 -4.72 -46.37 -3.26
C ASP A 130 -4.31 -47.86 -3.24
N THR A 131 -4.84 -48.68 -2.32
CA THR A 131 -4.52 -50.13 -2.26
C THR A 131 -5.65 -51.07 -2.67
N LYS A 132 -6.62 -50.60 -3.48
CA LYS A 132 -7.53 -51.51 -4.20
C LYS A 132 -7.78 -50.99 -5.61
N PHE A 133 -6.95 -51.41 -6.56
CA PHE A 133 -7.33 -51.78 -7.94
C PHE A 133 -6.06 -52.12 -8.72
N THR A 134 -5.61 -53.37 -8.60
CA THR A 134 -5.33 -54.39 -9.64
C THR A 134 -4.27 -55.34 -9.13
#